data_AF-A0A8C5VXE7-F1
#
_entry.id   AF-A0A8C5VXE7-F1
#
_cell.length_a   1.000
_cell.length_b   1.000
_cell.length_c   1.000
_cell.angle_alpha   90.00
_cell.angle_beta   90.00
_cell.angle_gamma   90.00
#
_symmetry.space_group_name_H-M   'P 1'
#
loop_
_entity.id
_entity.type
_entity.pdbx_description
1 polymer ?
#
loop_
_entity_poly.entity_id
_entity_poly.type
_entity_poly.pdbx_seq_one_letter_code
_entity_poly.pdbx_strand_id
1 'polypeptide(L)'
;MSRTVVVLGGGISGLAASYHLSRAPYPPKVVLVEGSERLGGWIRSVRGSDGAIFELGPRGIRPAGALGARTLLMVMMGGSWLQTLEASGCVLSQELFQHQAQKAAATQLGLKEPPSYCLVHLHKNCIPQYTLGHWQKLESARQFLAAQRLPLTLAGASYEGVAVNDCIESGRQAAVSVLGTEPQS
;
A
#
# COMPACT_ATOMS: atom_id res chain seq x y z
N MET A 1 -25.55 -4.78 24.52
CA MET A 1 -24.96 -3.76 23.62
C MET A 1 -24.26 -4.49 22.47
N SER A 2 -24.36 -4.01 21.22
CA SER A 2 -23.58 -4.63 20.13
C SER A 2 -22.09 -4.39 20.36
N ARG A 3 -21.28 -5.43 20.19
CA ARG A 3 -19.81 -5.34 20.25
C ARG A 3 -19.35 -4.23 19.29
N THR A 4 -18.42 -3.39 19.74
CA THR A 4 -17.80 -2.36 18.89
C THR A 4 -16.40 -2.84 18.53
N VAL A 5 -16.06 -2.74 17.25
CA VAL A 5 -14.73 -3.07 16.72
C VAL A 5 -14.15 -1.82 16.09
N VAL A 6 -12.97 -1.42 16.56
CA VAL A 6 -12.22 -0.30 15.99
C VAL A 6 -11.17 -0.86 15.05
N VAL A 7 -11.19 -0.39 13.81
CA VAL A 7 -10.17 -0.69 12.80
C VAL A 7 -9.27 0.53 12.68
N LEU A 8 -7.98 0.36 13.00
CA LEU A 8 -6.98 1.41 12.93
C LEU A 8 -6.19 1.29 11.61
N GLY A 9 -6.28 2.31 10.77
CA GLY A 9 -5.67 2.39 9.44
C GLY A 9 -6.68 2.11 8.32
N GLY A 10 -7.00 3.13 7.54
CA GLY A 10 -7.82 3.11 6.32
C GLY A 10 -7.08 2.62 5.07
N GLY A 11 -6.03 1.82 5.22
CA GLY A 11 -5.34 1.15 4.12
C GLY A 11 -6.12 -0.03 3.55
N ILE A 12 -5.52 -0.76 2.61
CA ILE A 12 -6.14 -1.92 1.93
C ILE A 12 -6.70 -2.93 2.95
N SER A 13 -5.87 -3.34 3.92
CA SER A 13 -6.27 -4.33 4.93
C SER A 13 -7.33 -3.84 5.90
N GLY A 14 -7.29 -2.57 6.32
CA GLY A 14 -8.32 -2.02 7.22
C GLY A 14 -9.66 -1.85 6.52
N LEU A 15 -9.66 -1.46 5.24
CA LEU A 15 -10.87 -1.44 4.42
C LEU A 15 -11.43 -2.85 4.20
N ALA A 16 -10.57 -3.83 3.89
CA ALA A 16 -10.98 -5.23 3.76
C ALA A 16 -11.56 -5.78 5.08
N ALA A 17 -10.90 -5.53 6.21
CA ALA A 17 -11.39 -5.93 7.52
C ALA A 17 -12.75 -5.29 7.84
N SER A 18 -12.88 -3.98 7.61
CA SER A 18 -14.13 -3.24 7.82
C SER A 18 -15.27 -3.79 6.96
N TYR A 19 -14.98 -4.08 5.69
CA TYR A 19 -15.92 -4.71 4.77
C TYR A 19 -16.41 -6.05 5.32
N HIS A 20 -15.49 -6.98 5.65
CA HIS A 20 -15.88 -8.30 6.15
C HIS A 20 -16.60 -8.25 7.50
N LEU A 21 -16.19 -7.38 8.42
CA LEU A 21 -16.90 -7.15 9.70
C LEU A 21 -18.35 -6.67 9.48
N SER A 22 -18.56 -5.75 8.53
CA SER A 22 -19.90 -5.22 8.20
C SER A 22 -20.81 -6.22 7.47
N ARG A 23 -20.26 -7.32 6.98
CA ARG A 23 -20.96 -8.39 6.26
C ARG A 23 -21.23 -9.63 7.12
N ALA A 24 -20.77 -9.64 8.37
CA ALA A 24 -21.06 -10.72 9.29
C ALA A 24 -22.58 -10.87 9.53
N PRO A 25 -23.09 -12.08 9.83
CA PRO A 25 -24.51 -12.30 10.14
C PRO A 25 -25.03 -11.42 11.29
N TYR A 26 -24.18 -11.18 12.28
CA TYR A 26 -24.43 -10.29 13.41
C TYR A 26 -23.34 -9.21 13.45
N PRO A 27 -23.44 -8.17 12.59
CA PRO A 27 -22.35 -7.24 12.39
C PRO A 27 -22.13 -6.39 13.66
N PRO A 28 -20.90 -6.28 14.16
CA PRO A 28 -20.57 -5.33 15.23
C PRO A 28 -20.69 -3.89 14.72
N LYS A 29 -20.71 -2.93 15.64
CA LYS A 29 -20.47 -1.53 15.27
C LYS A 29 -19.01 -1.39 14.84
N VAL A 30 -18.76 -1.09 13.57
CA VAL A 30 -17.40 -0.89 13.03
C VAL A 30 -17.07 0.60 13.05
N VAL A 31 -15.92 0.95 13.63
CA VAL A 31 -15.36 2.31 13.59
C VAL A 31 -14.00 2.26 12.91
N LEU A 32 -13.92 2.81 11.70
CA LEU A 32 -12.66 2.93 10.97
C LEU A 32 -12.01 4.28 11.28
N VAL A 33 -10.75 4.24 11.72
CA VAL A 33 -9.96 5.45 12.01
C VAL A 33 -8.77 5.47 11.06
N GLU A 34 -8.61 6.56 10.33
CA GLU A 34 -7.49 6.80 9.42
C GLU A 34 -6.83 8.13 9.78
N GLY A 35 -5.49 8.15 9.79
CA GLY A 35 -4.73 9.34 10.16
C GLY A 35 -4.60 10.36 9.03
N SER A 36 -4.79 9.95 7.78
CA SER A 36 -4.77 10.81 6.60
C SER A 36 -6.17 11.30 6.21
N GLU A 37 -6.23 12.25 5.27
CA GLU A 37 -7.48 12.81 4.74
C GLU A 37 -8.26 11.84 3.84
N ARG A 38 -7.74 10.64 3.57
CA ARG A 38 -8.32 9.70 2.59
C ARG A 38 -8.11 8.23 2.94
N LEU A 39 -9.01 7.39 2.43
CA LEU A 39 -8.93 5.92 2.55
C LEU A 39 -8.29 5.29 1.31
N GLY A 40 -7.55 4.19 1.47
CA GLY A 40 -6.94 3.40 0.38
C GLY A 40 -5.42 3.25 0.48
N GLY A 41 -4.81 3.79 1.53
CA GLY A 41 -3.36 3.68 1.77
C GLY A 41 -2.54 4.27 0.63
N TRP A 42 -1.61 3.48 0.07
CA TRP A 42 -0.74 3.94 -1.01
C TRP A 42 -1.35 3.84 -2.42
N ILE A 43 -2.53 3.22 -2.58
CA ILE A 43 -3.21 3.12 -3.88
C ILE A 43 -3.98 4.40 -4.17
N ARG A 44 -3.74 5.01 -5.33
CA ARG A 44 -4.43 6.23 -5.76
C ARG A 44 -4.63 6.26 -7.26
N SER A 45 -5.86 6.49 -7.71
CA SER A 45 -6.15 6.77 -9.12
C SER A 45 -6.06 8.27 -9.40
N VAL A 46 -5.40 8.66 -10.49
CA VAL A 46 -5.34 10.03 -11.00
C VAL A 46 -5.89 10.04 -12.42
N ARG A 47 -6.75 11.01 -12.74
CA ARG A 47 -7.27 11.19 -14.11
C ARG A 47 -6.46 12.26 -14.83
N GLY A 48 -5.93 11.92 -16.01
CA GLY A 48 -5.31 12.85 -16.94
C GLY A 48 -6.34 13.74 -17.63
N SER A 49 -5.88 14.84 -18.21
CA SER A 49 -6.71 15.77 -19.00
C SER A 49 -7.27 15.13 -20.28
N ASP A 50 -6.63 14.06 -20.76
CA ASP A 50 -7.06 13.24 -21.90
C ASP A 50 -8.05 12.12 -21.51
N GLY A 51 -8.45 12.07 -20.22
CA GLY A 51 -9.34 11.05 -19.68
C GLY A 51 -8.64 9.73 -19.29
N ALA A 52 -7.32 9.61 -19.48
CA ALA A 52 -6.57 8.45 -19.02
C ALA A 52 -6.62 8.31 -17.49
N ILE A 53 -6.63 7.08 -16.98
CA ILE A 53 -6.57 6.79 -15.54
C ILE A 53 -5.20 6.20 -15.21
N PHE A 54 -4.49 6.84 -14.29
CA PHE A 54 -3.21 6.42 -13.75
C PHE A 54 -3.41 5.80 -12.37
N GLU A 55 -3.09 4.52 -12.24
CA GLU A 55 -3.07 3.84 -10.95
C GLU A 55 -1.71 3.98 -10.29
N LEU A 56 -1.65 4.83 -9.27
CA LEU A 56 -0.47 5.07 -8.46
C LEU A 56 -0.40 4.06 -7.33
N GLY A 57 0.82 3.64 -7.03
CA GLY A 57 1.13 2.78 -5.92
C GLY A 57 2.61 2.44 -5.91
N PRO A 58 3.14 1.93 -4.79
CA PRO A 58 4.54 1.58 -4.65
C PRO A 58 4.93 0.37 -5.51
N ARG A 59 3.94 -0.41 -5.97
CA ARG A 59 4.08 -1.43 -7.00
C ARG A 59 2.99 -1.20 -8.04
N GLY A 60 3.41 -1.03 -9.29
CA GLY A 60 2.55 -0.51 -10.35
C GLY A 60 1.35 -1.41 -10.67
N ILE A 61 0.22 -0.78 -10.93
CA ILE A 61 -0.94 -1.37 -11.62
C ILE A 61 -0.93 -0.79 -13.04
N ARG A 62 -1.13 -1.66 -14.05
CA ARG A 62 -1.05 -1.25 -15.45
C ARG A 62 -2.30 -0.43 -15.86
N PRO A 63 -2.13 0.65 -16.63
CA PRO A 63 -3.27 1.36 -17.21
C PRO A 63 -4.02 0.44 -18.18
N ALA A 64 -5.35 0.58 -18.23
CA ALA A 64 -6.22 -0.18 -19.12
C ALA A 64 -6.67 0.67 -20.33
N GLY A 65 -6.91 0.03 -21.47
CA GLY A 65 -7.48 0.65 -22.67
C GLY A 65 -6.47 1.24 -23.67
N ALA A 66 -6.99 1.80 -24.76
CA ALA A 66 -6.19 2.31 -25.89
C ALA A 66 -5.22 3.44 -25.52
N LEU A 67 -5.52 4.21 -24.47
CA LEU A 67 -4.62 5.23 -23.91
C LEU A 67 -3.45 4.60 -23.12
N GLY A 68 -3.68 3.50 -22.40
CA GLY A 68 -2.62 2.73 -21.72
C GLY A 68 -1.67 2.01 -22.70
N ALA A 69 -2.14 1.73 -23.92
CA ALA A 69 -1.36 1.15 -25.01
C ALA A 69 -0.41 2.14 -25.70
N ARG A 70 -0.63 3.46 -25.54
CA ARG A 70 0.31 4.52 -25.98
C ARG A 70 1.41 4.68 -24.93
N THR A 71 2.25 3.65 -24.80
CA THR A 71 3.48 3.53 -23.99
C THR A 71 3.54 4.43 -22.75
N LEU A 72 2.88 4.02 -21.66
CA LEU A 72 3.20 4.55 -20.34
C LEU A 72 4.51 3.92 -19.85
N LEU A 73 5.58 4.70 -19.79
CA LEU A 73 6.82 4.26 -19.12
C LEU A 73 6.73 4.55 -17.63
N MET A 74 6.67 3.50 -16.84
CA MET A 74 6.76 3.59 -15.39
C MET A 74 8.21 3.34 -14.96
N VAL A 75 8.87 4.37 -14.44
CA VAL A 75 10.23 4.26 -13.89
C VAL A 75 10.13 4.21 -12.38
N MET A 76 10.56 3.09 -11.79
CA MET A 76 10.67 2.93 -10.35
C MET A 76 12.04 3.38 -9.89
N MET A 77 12.09 4.30 -8.93
CA MET A 77 13.32 4.81 -8.33
C MET A 77 13.32 4.56 -6.83
N GLY A 78 14.47 4.22 -6.27
CA GLY A 78 14.63 3.88 -4.87
C GLY A 78 16.03 3.34 -4.57
N GLY A 79 16.10 2.28 -3.75
CA GLY A 79 17.35 1.62 -3.41
C GLY A 79 18.31 2.50 -2.59
N SER A 80 19.59 2.13 -2.59
CA SER A 80 20.64 2.84 -1.85
C SER A 80 20.79 4.30 -2.29
N TRP A 81 20.60 4.59 -3.58
CA TRP A 81 20.66 5.95 -4.11
C TRP A 81 19.70 6.90 -3.39
N LEU A 82 18.42 6.52 -3.25
CA LEU A 82 17.44 7.32 -2.54
C LEU A 82 17.77 7.40 -1.03
N GLN A 83 18.19 6.30 -0.42
CA GLN A 83 18.57 6.29 1.00
C GLN A 83 19.77 7.21 1.29
N THR A 84 20.77 7.26 0.41
CA THR A 84 21.93 8.15 0.56
C THR A 84 21.53 9.61 0.40
N LEU A 85 20.65 9.93 -0.55
CA LEU A 85 20.13 11.30 -0.71
C LEU A 85 19.29 11.75 0.50
N GLU A 86 18.49 10.84 1.06
CA GLU A 86 17.72 11.10 2.28
C GLU A 86 18.66 11.35 3.48
N ALA A 87 19.69 10.51 3.63
CA ALA A 87 20.65 10.62 4.72
C ALA A 87 21.56 11.87 4.61
N SER A 88 21.82 12.35 3.40
CA SER A 88 22.65 13.55 3.17
C SER A 88 21.89 14.86 3.38
N GLY A 89 20.57 14.82 3.66
CA GLY A 89 19.74 16.01 3.79
C GLY A 89 19.52 16.74 2.46
N CYS A 90 19.72 16.06 1.33
CA CYS A 90 19.50 16.63 0.01
C CYS A 90 18.00 16.94 -0.20
N VAL A 91 17.71 18.03 -0.93
CA VAL A 91 16.33 18.38 -1.29
C VAL A 91 15.84 17.41 -2.36
N LEU A 92 14.86 16.59 -2.00
CA LEU A 92 14.24 15.61 -2.88
C LEU A 92 13.14 16.26 -3.73
N SER A 93 13.54 17.02 -4.74
CA SER A 93 12.61 17.73 -5.63
C SER A 93 12.01 16.81 -6.71
N GLN A 94 10.85 17.17 -7.27
CA GLN A 94 10.25 16.40 -8.37
C GLN A 94 11.11 16.43 -9.64
N GLU A 95 11.79 17.55 -9.88
CA GLU A 95 12.68 17.74 -11.03
C GLU A 95 13.86 16.77 -11.00
N LEU A 96 14.43 16.50 -9.82
CA LEU A 96 15.51 15.53 -9.64
C LEU A 96 15.07 14.13 -10.12
N PHE A 97 13.91 13.67 -9.65
CA PHE A 97 13.36 12.38 -10.00
C PHE A 97 12.98 12.30 -11.49
N GLN A 98 12.32 13.34 -12.02
CA GLN A 98 11.97 13.41 -13.42
C GLN A 98 13.21 13.33 -14.32
N HIS A 99 14.24 14.13 -14.03
CA HIS A 99 15.48 14.15 -14.80
C HIS A 99 16.18 12.78 -14.76
N GLN A 100 16.28 12.16 -13.58
CA GLN A 100 16.89 10.85 -13.43
C GLN A 100 16.11 9.75 -14.18
N ALA A 101 14.77 9.80 -14.14
CA ALA A 101 13.91 8.87 -14.87
C ALA A 101 14.05 9.01 -16.39
N GLN A 102 14.07 10.24 -16.91
CA GLN A 102 14.28 10.51 -18.34
C GLN A 102 15.66 10.03 -18.81
N LYS A 103 16.71 10.28 -18.03
CA LYS A 103 18.06 9.78 -18.32
C LYS A 103 18.09 8.25 -18.38
N ALA A 104 17.44 7.57 -17.44
CA ALA A 104 17.33 6.11 -17.44
C ALA A 104 16.57 5.60 -18.68
N ALA A 105 15.44 6.21 -19.01
CA ALA A 105 14.64 5.87 -20.20
C ALA A 105 15.44 6.05 -21.50
N ALA A 106 16.15 7.16 -21.65
CA ALA A 106 16.99 7.42 -22.82
C ALA A 106 18.13 6.41 -22.95
N THR A 107 18.76 6.06 -21.84
CA THR A 107 19.92 5.14 -21.82
C THR A 107 19.50 3.69 -22.05
N GLN A 108 18.41 3.24 -21.42
CA GLN A 108 18.01 1.84 -21.40
C GLN A 108 17.06 1.46 -22.54
N LEU A 109 16.20 2.40 -22.95
CA LEU A 109 15.14 2.15 -23.95
C LEU A 109 15.33 2.99 -25.23
N GLY A 110 16.35 3.85 -25.29
CA GLY A 110 16.61 4.70 -26.46
C GLY A 110 15.60 5.84 -26.64
N LEU A 111 14.74 6.09 -25.64
CA LEU A 111 13.72 7.14 -25.67
C LEU A 111 14.36 8.50 -25.39
N LYS A 112 14.86 9.14 -26.45
CA LYS A 112 15.57 10.43 -26.35
C LYS A 112 14.65 11.64 -26.33
N GLU A 113 13.41 11.48 -26.79
CA GLU A 113 12.41 12.55 -26.79
C GLU A 113 11.83 12.74 -25.38
N PRO A 114 11.55 13.99 -24.97
CA PRO A 114 10.93 14.26 -23.69
C PRO A 114 9.49 13.71 -23.65
N PRO A 115 9.02 13.20 -22.49
CA PRO A 115 7.65 12.74 -22.35
C PRO A 115 6.67 13.90 -22.50
N SER A 116 5.54 13.68 -23.17
CA SER A 116 4.46 14.66 -23.29
C SER A 116 3.77 14.95 -21.94
N TYR A 117 3.89 14.03 -20.99
CA TYR A 117 3.35 14.16 -19.64
C TYR A 117 4.22 13.40 -18.64
N CYS A 118 4.42 13.95 -17.45
CA CYS A 118 5.22 13.33 -16.39
C CYS A 118 4.52 13.49 -15.04
N LEU A 119 4.42 12.38 -14.31
CA LEU A 119 3.93 12.34 -12.94
C LEU A 119 5.05 11.82 -12.04
N VAL A 120 5.36 12.57 -10.98
CA VAL A 120 6.36 12.18 -9.99
C VAL A 120 5.70 12.08 -8.63
N HIS A 121 5.80 10.90 -8.02
CA HIS A 121 5.29 10.64 -6.68
C HIS A 121 6.36 9.96 -5.83
N LEU A 122 6.78 10.64 -4.76
CA LEU A 122 7.68 10.08 -3.76
C LEU A 122 6.87 9.41 -2.65
N HIS A 123 6.97 8.08 -2.56
CA HIS A 123 6.32 7.30 -1.51
C HIS A 123 7.33 6.96 -0.40
N LYS A 124 7.31 7.73 0.69
CA LYS A 124 8.19 7.52 1.85
C LYS A 124 7.74 6.28 2.63
N ASN A 125 8.70 5.42 3.00
CA ASN A 125 8.48 4.24 3.87
C ASN A 125 7.31 3.34 3.42
N CYS A 126 7.09 3.20 2.11
CA CYS A 126 5.86 2.62 1.55
C CYS A 126 5.89 1.10 1.32
N ILE A 127 7.08 0.50 1.26
CA ILE A 127 7.27 -0.95 1.09
C ILE A 127 8.03 -1.46 2.32
N PRO A 128 7.35 -2.16 3.25
CA PRO A 128 8.00 -2.82 4.37
C PRO A 128 9.12 -3.76 3.91
N GLN A 129 10.25 -3.73 4.62
CA GLN A 129 11.40 -4.58 4.33
C GLN A 129 11.46 -5.71 5.35
N TYR A 130 11.19 -6.94 4.90
CA TYR A 130 11.24 -8.14 5.74
C TYR A 130 12.69 -8.63 5.84
N THR A 131 13.45 -8.04 6.76
CA THR A 131 14.85 -8.39 6.98
C THR A 131 14.99 -9.77 7.63
N LEU A 132 16.23 -10.27 7.74
CA LEU A 132 16.53 -11.44 8.58
C LEU A 132 15.91 -11.27 9.98
N GLY A 133 15.32 -12.36 10.49
CA GLY A 133 14.59 -12.38 11.76
C GLY A 133 13.17 -11.80 11.71
N HIS A 134 12.63 -11.44 10.54
CA HIS A 134 11.24 -10.95 10.42
C HIS A 134 10.23 -11.92 11.05
N TRP A 135 10.34 -13.21 10.76
CA TRP A 135 9.46 -14.23 11.33
C TRP A 135 9.51 -14.27 12.88
N GLN A 136 10.69 -14.06 13.49
CA GLN A 136 10.84 -14.01 14.94
C GLN A 136 10.15 -12.78 15.53
N LYS A 137 10.21 -11.64 14.83
CA LYS A 137 9.51 -10.41 15.25
C LYS A 137 7.99 -10.63 15.24
N LEU A 138 7.47 -11.27 14.19
CA LEU A 138 6.04 -11.61 14.09
C LEU A 138 5.62 -12.60 15.17
N GLU A 139 6.40 -13.66 15.37
CA GLU A 139 6.14 -14.65 16.41
C GLU A 139 6.14 -14.02 17.81
N SER A 140 7.16 -13.21 18.12
CA SER A 140 7.26 -12.51 19.39
C SER A 140 6.06 -11.59 19.63
N ALA A 141 5.64 -10.84 18.61
CA ALA A 141 4.45 -9.98 18.70
C ALA A 141 3.19 -10.81 18.96
N ARG A 142 2.98 -11.90 18.21
CA ARG A 142 1.82 -12.79 18.38
C ARG A 142 1.78 -13.44 19.77
N GLN A 143 2.92 -13.94 20.24
CA GLN A 143 3.04 -14.52 21.57
C GLN A 143 2.74 -13.49 22.67
N PHE A 144 3.23 -12.26 22.52
CA PHE A 144 2.95 -11.18 23.46
C PHE A 144 1.46 -10.84 23.52
N LEU A 145 0.80 -10.66 22.37
CA LEU A 145 -0.64 -10.38 22.32
C LEU A 145 -1.46 -11.50 22.99
N ALA A 146 -1.10 -12.76 22.74
CA ALA A 146 -1.76 -13.91 23.33
C ALA A 146 -1.53 -14.03 24.84
N ALA A 147 -0.28 -13.89 25.29
CA ALA A 147 0.09 -13.97 26.71
C ALA A 147 -0.60 -12.88 27.55
N GLN A 148 -0.69 -11.67 27.00
CA GLN A 148 -1.36 -10.54 27.63
C GLN A 148 -2.88 -10.51 27.40
N ARG A 149 -3.43 -11.47 26.65
CA ARG A 149 -4.85 -11.55 26.26
C ARG A 149 -5.39 -10.22 25.72
N LEU A 150 -4.57 -9.53 24.92
CA LEU A 150 -4.95 -8.23 24.38
C LEU A 150 -6.02 -8.42 23.29
N PRO A 151 -7.14 -7.68 23.33
CA PRO A 151 -8.16 -7.73 22.29
C PRO A 151 -7.72 -6.94 21.05
N LEU A 152 -6.59 -7.34 20.47
CA LEU A 152 -5.93 -6.68 19.34
C LEU A 152 -5.54 -7.72 18.29
N THR A 153 -5.77 -7.40 17.02
CA THR A 153 -5.39 -8.22 15.87
C THR A 153 -4.58 -7.37 14.90
N LEU A 154 -3.54 -7.96 14.32
CA LEU A 154 -2.62 -7.30 13.40
C LEU A 154 -2.94 -7.72 11.96
N ALA A 155 -2.92 -6.76 11.02
CA ALA A 155 -3.12 -7.01 9.59
C ALA A 155 -2.42 -5.93 8.77
N GLY A 156 -2.08 -6.24 7.51
CA GLY A 156 -1.41 -5.29 6.63
C GLY A 156 -0.04 -5.71 6.12
N ALA A 157 0.48 -4.87 5.22
CA ALA A 157 1.73 -5.08 4.51
C ALA A 157 2.96 -5.20 5.42
N SER A 158 2.86 -4.82 6.69
CA SER A 158 3.97 -4.92 7.66
C SER A 158 4.18 -6.33 8.21
N TYR A 159 3.25 -7.26 7.97
CA TYR A 159 3.23 -8.56 8.63
C TYR A 159 3.55 -9.70 7.66
N GLU A 160 2.55 -10.25 6.97
CA GLU A 160 2.66 -11.57 6.31
C GLU A 160 2.68 -11.50 4.78
N GLY A 161 2.73 -10.31 4.20
CA GLY A 161 2.82 -10.15 2.77
C GLY A 161 2.60 -8.71 2.34
N VAL A 162 3.38 -8.25 1.39
CA VAL A 162 3.37 -6.87 0.91
C VAL A 162 2.40 -6.67 -0.26
N ALA A 163 1.87 -7.73 -0.88
CA ALA A 163 1.03 -7.61 -2.07
C ALA A 163 -0.37 -7.11 -1.73
N VAL A 164 -1.05 -6.55 -2.73
CA VAL A 164 -2.46 -6.13 -2.58
C VAL A 164 -3.32 -7.30 -2.13
N ASN A 165 -3.11 -8.48 -2.74
CA ASN A 165 -3.83 -9.70 -2.39
C ASN A 165 -3.56 -10.10 -0.92
N ASP A 166 -2.29 -10.08 -0.48
CA ASP A 166 -1.91 -10.38 0.91
C ASP A 166 -2.55 -9.38 1.88
N CYS A 167 -2.64 -8.11 1.50
CA CYS A 167 -3.28 -7.08 2.31
C CYS A 167 -4.79 -7.31 2.42
N ILE A 168 -5.47 -7.67 1.32
CA ILE A 168 -6.89 -8.01 1.35
C ILE A 168 -7.13 -9.23 2.23
N GLU A 169 -6.34 -10.28 2.03
CA GLU A 169 -6.47 -11.54 2.76
C GLU A 169 -6.19 -11.36 4.26
N SER A 170 -5.14 -10.63 4.63
CA SER A 170 -4.87 -10.31 6.04
C SER A 170 -6.00 -9.51 6.68
N GLY A 171 -6.64 -8.60 5.94
CA GLY A 171 -7.83 -7.88 6.41
C GLY A 171 -9.02 -8.81 6.65
N ARG A 172 -9.26 -9.75 5.73
CA ARG A 172 -10.29 -10.79 5.88
C ARG A 172 -10.03 -11.66 7.11
N GLN A 173 -8.82 -12.18 7.26
CA GLN A 173 -8.43 -13.02 8.40
C GLN A 173 -8.56 -12.28 9.75
N ALA A 174 -8.23 -10.99 9.79
CA ALA A 174 -8.43 -10.18 10.99
C ALA A 174 -9.92 -10.07 11.36
N ALA A 175 -10.80 -9.87 10.38
CA ALA A 175 -12.24 -9.86 10.62
C ALA A 175 -12.73 -11.22 11.16
N VAL A 176 -12.30 -12.33 10.55
CA VAL A 176 -12.60 -13.71 11.01
C VAL A 176 -12.21 -13.90 12.47
N SER A 177 -10.97 -13.56 12.81
CA SER A 177 -10.42 -13.69 14.16
C SER A 177 -11.23 -12.89 15.18
N VAL A 178 -11.63 -11.66 14.84
CA VAL A 178 -12.42 -10.81 15.74
C VAL A 178 -13.84 -11.34 15.92
N LEU A 179 -14.48 -11.83 14.85
CA LEU A 179 -15.83 -12.37 14.88
C LEU A 179 -15.92 -13.75 15.54
N GLY A 180 -14.82 -14.50 15.62
CA GLY A 180 -14.79 -15.88 16.12
C GLY A 180 -15.52 -16.87 15.22
N THR A 181 -15.75 -16.51 13.95
CA THR A 181 -16.46 -17.31 12.93
C THR A 181 -15.79 -17.14 11.57
N GLU A 182 -15.54 -18.23 10.84
CA GLU A 182 -15.14 -18.12 9.43
C GLU A 182 -16.31 -17.59 8.59
N PRO A 183 -16.12 -16.54 7.78
CA PRO A 183 -17.10 -16.12 6.79
C PRO A 183 -17.11 -17.19 5.70
N GLN A 184 -18.26 -17.82 5.51
CA GLN A 184 -18.50 -18.75 4.41
C GLN A 184 -18.17 -18.03 3.09
N SER A 185 -17.32 -18.71 2.31
CA SER A 185 -16.77 -18.34 0.99
C SER A 185 -17.81 -17.82 0.01
#